data_AF-A0A128EJM1-F1
#
_entry.id   AF-A0A128EJM1-F1
#
_cell.length_a   1.000
_cell.length_b   1.000
_cell.length_c   1.000
_cell.angle_alpha   90.00
_cell.angle_beta   90.00
_cell.angle_gamma   90.00
#
_symmetry.space_group_name_H-M   'P 1'
#
loop_
_entity.id
_entity.type
_entity.pdbx_description
1 polymer ?
#
loop_
_entity_poly.entity_id
_entity_poly.type
_entity_poly.pdbx_seq_one_letter_code
_entity_poly.pdbx_strand_id
1 'polypeptide(L)' 'MLKRDGKVYTQVVKNCSASELVSILREFSELNESIIYSDSCRAYDGLVDYGAKAHYRIKHCKNEFANGKIT' A
#
# COMPACT_ATOMS: atom_id res chain seq x y z
N MET A 1 1.27 -18.04 -13.87
CA MET A 1 2.27 -17.77 -12.81
C MET A 1 1.56 -17.10 -11.65
N LEU A 2 1.44 -17.77 -10.51
CA LEU A 2 0.86 -17.17 -9.30
C LEU A 2 1.87 -16.17 -8.73
N LYS A 3 1.45 -14.92 -8.52
CA LYS A 3 2.30 -13.94 -7.81
C LYS A 3 2.41 -14.36 -6.34
N ARG A 4 3.56 -14.08 -5.69
CA ARG A 4 3.78 -14.24 -4.23
C ARG A 4 3.57 -15.68 -3.70
N ASP A 5 3.99 -16.69 -4.46
CA ASP A 5 3.76 -18.12 -4.13
C ASP A 5 2.29 -18.47 -3.80
N GLY A 6 1.34 -17.71 -4.36
CA GLY A 6 -0.08 -17.92 -4.11
C GLY A 6 -0.56 -17.53 -2.71
N LYS A 7 0.25 -16.83 -1.91
CA LYS A 7 -0.15 -16.36 -0.58
C LYS A 7 -0.75 -14.96 -0.66
N VAL A 8 -1.94 -14.80 -0.08
CA VAL A 8 -2.64 -13.52 0.06
C VAL A 8 -3.06 -13.36 1.51
N TYR A 9 -2.70 -12.23 2.11
CA TYR A 9 -3.11 -11.84 3.45
C TYR A 9 -4.10 -10.69 3.35
N THR A 10 -5.18 -10.76 4.14
CA THR A 10 -6.22 -9.73 4.19
C THR A 10 -6.62 -9.50 5.64
N GLN A 11 -6.74 -8.23 6.03
CA GLN A 11 -7.17 -7.85 7.36
C GLN A 11 -8.15 -6.68 7.25
N VAL A 12 -9.27 -6.77 7.98
CA VAL A 12 -10.16 -5.62 8.17
C VAL A 12 -9.55 -4.74 9.26
N VAL A 13 -9.18 -3.53 8.89
CA VAL A 13 -8.57 -2.54 9.79
C VAL A 13 -9.65 -1.62 10.32
N LYS A 14 -9.68 -1.37 11.64
CA LYS A 14 -10.71 -0.53 12.27
C LYS A 14 -10.47 0.96 12.02
N ASN A 15 -9.20 1.37 11.93
CA ASN A 15 -8.82 2.74 11.65
C ASN A 15 -7.68 2.78 10.62
N CYS A 16 -7.93 3.40 9.47
CA CYS A 16 -6.94 3.51 8.38
C CYS A 16 -5.91 4.63 8.63
N SER A 17 -5.48 4.83 9.88
CA SER A 17 -4.42 5.78 10.19
C SER A 17 -3.07 5.28 9.64
N ALA A 18 -2.21 6.20 9.22
CA ALA A 18 -0.89 5.84 8.71
C ALA A 18 -0.11 4.98 9.72
N SER A 19 -0.11 5.35 11.01
CA SER A 19 0.59 4.61 12.07
C SER A 19 0.10 3.17 12.26
N GLU A 20 -1.20 2.93 12.17
CA GLU A 20 -1.78 1.59 12.30
C GLU A 20 -1.42 0.71 11.11
N LEU A 21 -1.62 1.23 9.89
CA LEU A 21 -1.32 0.51 8.65
C LEU A 21 0.16 0.15 8.54
N VAL A 22 1.01 1.09 8.90
CA VAL A 22 2.46 0.91 8.98
C VAL A 22 2.87 -0.24 9.90
N SER A 23 2.23 -0.31 11.08
CA SER A 23 2.58 -1.30 12.10
C SER A 23 2.23 -2.68 11.59
N ILE A 24 1.05 -2.81 10.97
CA ILE A 24 0.61 -4.02 10.27
C ILE A 24 1.57 -4.37 9.13
N LEU A 25 1.89 -3.44 8.23
CA LEU A 25 2.75 -3.70 7.07
C LEU A 25 4.14 -4.23 7.48
N ARG A 26 4.69 -3.76 8.59
CA ARG A 26 5.98 -4.22 9.15
C ARG A 26 5.92 -5.65 9.67
N GLU A 27 4.77 -6.14 10.13
CA GLU A 27 4.61 -7.53 10.57
C GLU A 27 4.60 -8.51 9.40
N PHE A 28 4.14 -8.07 8.23
CA PHE A 28 3.94 -8.95 7.07
C PHE A 28 4.97 -8.76 5.95
N SER A 29 5.76 -7.68 5.98
CA SER A 29 6.68 -7.35 4.88
C SER A 29 7.82 -6.43 5.28
N GLU A 30 8.96 -6.59 4.60
CA GLU A 30 10.03 -5.60 4.61
C GLU A 30 9.65 -4.41 3.72
N LEU A 31 9.39 -3.26 4.35
CA LEU A 31 8.86 -2.08 3.66
C LEU A 31 9.79 -1.57 2.56
N ASN A 32 11.09 -1.48 2.84
CA ASN A 32 12.13 -1.04 1.91
C ASN A 32 12.20 -1.84 0.60
N GLU A 33 11.73 -3.09 0.61
CA GLU A 33 11.63 -3.94 -0.59
C GLU A 33 10.23 -3.97 -1.20
N SER A 34 9.23 -3.50 -0.46
CA SER A 34 7.82 -3.58 -0.80
C SER A 34 7.35 -2.44 -1.69
N ILE A 35 6.35 -2.75 -2.53
CA ILE A 35 5.65 -1.77 -3.36
C ILE A 35 4.24 -1.56 -2.80
N ILE A 36 3.92 -0.32 -2.47
CA ILE A 36 2.61 0.06 -1.94
C ILE A 36 1.72 0.53 -3.11
N TYR A 37 0.50 0.02 -3.13
CA TYR A 37 -0.60 0.52 -3.97
C TYR A 37 -1.72 0.96 -3.04
N SER A 38 -1.99 2.27 -2.94
CA SER A 38 -3.09 2.79 -2.12
C SER A 38 -4.09 3.56 -2.97
N ASP A 39 -5.33 3.63 -2.52
CA ASP A 39 -6.34 4.50 -3.12
C ASP A 39 -6.06 5.99 -2.80
N SER A 40 -6.86 6.89 -3.36
CA SER A 40 -6.71 8.34 -3.20
C SER A 40 -7.22 8.91 -1.87
N CYS A 41 -7.51 8.09 -0.86
CA CYS A 41 -7.91 8.57 0.46
C CYS A 41 -6.74 9.31 1.14
N ARG A 42 -7.05 10.50 1.67
CA ARG A 42 -6.09 11.40 2.33
C ARG A 42 -5.37 10.73 3.51
N ALA A 43 -6.00 9.78 4.18
CA ALA A 43 -5.40 9.06 5.30
C ALA A 43 -4.11 8.31 4.92
N TYR A 44 -3.98 7.93 3.65
CA TYR A 44 -2.81 7.22 3.13
C TYR A 44 -1.68 8.15 2.65
N ASP A 45 -1.84 9.48 2.71
CA ASP A 45 -0.78 10.43 2.34
C ASP A 45 0.45 10.24 3.24
N GLY A 46 0.23 9.89 4.51
CA GLY A 46 1.30 9.58 5.46
C GLY A 46 2.08 8.29 5.15
N LEU A 47 1.67 7.49 4.15
CA LEU A 47 2.42 6.30 3.71
C LEU A 47 3.51 6.63 2.67
N VAL A 48 3.44 7.80 2.04
CA VAL A 48 4.35 8.20 0.95
C VAL A 48 5.79 8.24 1.44
N ASP A 49 6.02 8.80 2.62
CA ASP A 49 7.36 8.94 3.21
C ASP A 49 7.81 7.73 4.02
N TYR A 50 7.10 6.59 3.91
CA TYR A 50 7.30 5.46 4.80
C TYR A 50 8.43 4.49 4.38
N GLY A 51 9.27 4.92 3.44
CA GLY A 51 10.47 4.20 3.03
C GLY A 51 10.20 2.95 2.19
N ALA A 52 9.02 2.83 1.59
CA ALA A 52 8.73 1.76 0.65
C ALA A 52 9.55 1.89 -0.65
N LYS A 53 9.84 0.78 -1.33
CA LYS A 53 10.58 0.79 -2.61
C LYS A 53 9.92 1.68 -3.66
N ALA A 54 8.60 1.67 -3.68
CA ALA A 54 7.78 2.52 -4.51
C ALA A 54 6.36 2.63 -3.93
N HIS A 55 5.74 3.78 -4.14
CA HIS A 55 4.34 4.01 -3.80
C HIS A 55 3.57 4.49 -5.03
N TYR A 56 2.44 3.85 -5.29
CA TYR A 56 1.53 4.12 -6.40
C TYR A 56 0.11 4.44 -5.91
N ARG A 57 -0.56 5.38 -6.58
CA ARG A 57 -1.98 5.72 -6.32
C ARG A 57 -2.90 5.05 -7.31
N ILE A 58 -3.94 4.39 -6.82
CA ILE A 58 -5.00 3.80 -7.64
C ILE A 58 -6.05 4.88 -7.96
N LYS A 59 -6.42 5.01 -9.24
CA LYS A 59 -7.41 5.99 -9.73
C LYS A 59 -8.77 5.34 -9.96
N HIS A 60 -9.45 4.97 -8.87
CA HIS A 60 -10.75 4.29 -8.94
C HIS A 60 -11.80 5.02 -9.81
N CYS A 61 -11.84 6.36 -9.77
CA CYS A 61 -12.82 7.14 -10.54
C CYS A 61 -12.69 7.01 -12.06
N LYS A 62 -11.54 6.52 -12.57
CA LYS A 62 -11.29 6.33 -13.99
C LYS A 62 -11.35 4.87 -14.43
N ASN A 63 -11.69 3.95 -13.51
CA ASN A 63 -11.50 2.50 -13.72
C ASN A 63 -10.07 2.15 -14.15
N GLU A 64 -9.10 2.99 -13.76
CA GLU A 64 -7.69 2.77 -14.03
C GLU A 64 -7.02 2.25 -12.76
N PHE A 65 -6.10 1.31 -12.92
CA PHE A 65 -5.18 0.96 -11.86
C PHE A 65 -4.17 2.10 -11.63
N ALA A 66 -3.04 1.82 -10.99
CA ALA A 66 -1.99 2.81 -10.76
C ALA A 66 -1.30 3.27 -12.07
N ASN A 67 -1.25 4.59 -12.27
CA ASN A 67 -0.53 5.24 -13.38
C ASN A 67 0.51 6.22 -12.81
N GLY A 68 1.77 5.76 -12.68
CA GLY A 68 2.92 6.55 -12.22
C GLY A 68 3.32 6.34 -10.75
N LYS A 69 4.63 6.44 -10.47
CA LYS A 69 5.25 6.33 -9.14
C LYS A 69 5.19 7.71 -8.44
N ILE A 70 4.71 7.76 -7.19
CA ILE A 70 4.57 9.02 -6.42
C ILE A 70 5.89 9.40 -5.73
N THR A 71 6.72 8.39 -5.42
CA THR A 71 8.04 8.48 -4.79
C THR A 71 8.90 7.37 -5.30
#